data_AF-A0A0J7IP34-F1
#
_entry.id   AF-A0A0J7IP34-F1
#
_cell.length_a   1.000
_cell.length_b   1.000
_cell.length_c   1.000
_cell.angle_alpha   90.00
_cell.angle_beta   90.00
_cell.angle_gamma   90.00
#
_symmetry.space_group_name_H-M   'P 1'
#
loop_
_entity.id
_entity.type
_entity.pdbx_description
1 polymer ?
#
loop_
_entity_poly.entity_id
_entity_poly.type
_entity_poly.pdbx_seq_one_letter_code
_entity_poly.pdbx_strand_id
1 'polypeptide(L)'
;MKKYTNNNSTNPLIEGVLNKLTVEIPFEILSSSELSLNEKLIFGLDFSLKSKLGFNQITSKDVGVLFNLHPNIVGDYRKSLLKKRYLTKEGRKYFLTDHYKTAEKSEEIQENKDRRNIKIPFELYSNKALKTGEKLLWGEYNSISKGVKEYFASREYTANRLNVSVESVTNWTKSLNEKGLFKKYEVVTGYYTHQRKIITCHFDKK
;
A
#
# COMPACT_ATOMS: atom_id res chain seq x y z
N MET A 1 44.03 2.39 1.65
CA MET A 1 42.98 2.04 2.65
C MET A 1 41.90 3.11 2.65
N LYS A 2 40.65 2.66 2.79
CA LYS A 2 39.40 3.40 2.55
C LYS A 2 39.19 4.61 3.47
N LYS A 3 38.66 5.70 2.90
CA LYS A 3 37.65 6.56 3.56
C LYS A 3 36.54 6.82 2.54
N TYR A 4 35.53 5.96 2.51
CA TYR A 4 34.25 6.31 1.90
C TYR A 4 33.52 7.18 2.92
N THR A 5 33.51 8.48 2.66
CA THR A 5 32.67 9.43 3.38
C THR A 5 31.22 9.04 3.18
N ASN A 6 30.57 8.77 4.31
CA ASN A 6 29.18 8.42 4.44
C ASN A 6 28.35 9.70 4.19
N ASN A 7 28.19 10.09 2.93
CA ASN A 7 27.30 11.18 2.56
C ASN A 7 25.85 10.68 2.69
N ASN A 8 25.32 10.75 3.91
CA ASN A 8 23.89 10.84 4.20
C ASN A 8 23.37 12.17 3.64
N SER A 9 23.25 12.26 2.32
CA SER A 9 22.54 13.34 1.64
C SER A 9 21.17 12.79 1.23
N THR A 10 20.27 12.64 2.19
CA THR A 10 18.84 12.72 1.86
C THR A 10 18.62 14.14 1.34
N ASN A 11 18.38 14.26 0.03
CA ASN A 11 18.12 15.56 -0.59
C ASN A 11 16.93 16.21 0.14
N PRO A 12 17.06 17.44 0.68
CA PRO A 12 15.98 18.10 1.44
C PRO A 12 14.66 18.19 0.66
N LEU A 13 14.74 18.24 -0.68
CA LEU A 13 13.57 18.20 -1.57
C LEU A 13 12.84 16.84 -1.52
N ILE A 14 13.56 15.74 -1.33
CA ILE A 14 12.99 14.39 -1.21
C ILE A 14 12.29 14.26 0.15
N GLU A 15 12.88 14.79 1.22
CA GLU A 15 12.31 14.71 2.57
C GLU A 15 11.00 15.49 2.70
N GLY A 16 10.94 16.73 2.15
CA GLY A 16 9.72 17.53 2.12
C GLY A 16 8.60 16.94 1.24
N VAL A 17 8.96 16.29 0.13
CA VAL A 17 8.00 15.59 -0.75
C VAL A 17 7.49 14.30 -0.12
N LEU A 18 8.35 13.56 0.58
CA LEU A 18 8.02 12.27 1.19
C LEU A 18 7.10 12.39 2.40
N ASN A 19 7.27 13.42 3.23
CA ASN A 19 6.43 13.63 4.41
C ASN A 19 4.99 14.03 4.06
N LYS A 20 4.74 14.49 2.83
CA LYS A 20 3.41 14.87 2.33
C LYS A 20 2.89 13.94 1.23
N LEU A 21 3.61 12.86 0.93
CA LEU A 21 3.20 11.91 -0.09
C LEU A 21 2.09 11.02 0.47
N THR A 22 1.02 10.85 -0.31
CA THR A 22 0.07 9.77 -0.07
C THR A 22 0.42 8.66 -1.04
N VAL A 23 0.68 7.45 -0.52
CA VAL A 23 0.93 6.28 -1.35
C VAL A 23 -0.40 5.76 -1.86
N GLU A 24 -0.57 5.82 -3.17
CA GLU A 24 -1.71 5.28 -3.91
C GLU A 24 -1.34 3.95 -4.55
N ILE A 25 -2.17 2.93 -4.35
CA ILE A 25 -2.00 1.60 -4.91
C ILE A 25 -3.16 1.33 -5.87
N PRO A 26 -2.87 1.10 -7.17
CA PRO A 26 -3.89 0.76 -8.15
C PRO A 26 -4.64 -0.53 -7.81
N PHE A 27 -5.92 -0.60 -8.16
CA PHE A 27 -6.73 -1.78 -7.86
C PHE A 27 -6.16 -3.05 -8.49
N GLU A 28 -5.58 -2.96 -9.70
CA GLU A 28 -4.99 -4.09 -10.43
C GLU A 28 -3.81 -4.70 -9.67
N ILE A 29 -3.06 -3.85 -8.95
CA ILE A 29 -1.93 -4.27 -8.12
C ILE A 29 -2.43 -4.84 -6.80
N LEU A 30 -3.54 -4.28 -6.28
CA LEU A 30 -4.09 -4.68 -5.00
C LEU A 30 -4.60 -6.12 -5.01
N SER A 31 -5.27 -6.54 -6.08
CA SER A 31 -5.80 -7.90 -6.23
C SER A 31 -4.83 -8.87 -6.92
N SER A 32 -3.68 -8.40 -7.41
CA SER A 32 -2.67 -9.26 -8.03
C SER A 32 -2.20 -10.37 -7.08
N SER A 33 -2.28 -11.61 -7.54
CA SER A 33 -1.76 -12.80 -6.86
C SER A 33 -0.26 -13.03 -7.11
N GLU A 34 0.28 -12.42 -8.15
CA GLU A 34 1.70 -12.50 -8.52
C GLU A 34 2.59 -11.67 -7.57
N LEU A 35 2.04 -10.62 -6.98
CA LEU A 35 2.77 -9.67 -6.15
C LEU A 35 2.56 -9.94 -4.66
N SER A 36 3.65 -9.97 -3.90
CA SER A 36 3.62 -9.93 -2.44
C SER A 36 3.13 -8.57 -1.94
N LEU A 37 2.65 -8.52 -0.69
CA LEU A 37 2.17 -7.28 -0.07
C LEU A 37 3.23 -6.15 -0.07
N ASN A 38 4.51 -6.51 0.12
CA ASN A 38 5.61 -5.55 0.07
C ASN A 38 5.87 -5.04 -1.35
N GLU A 39 5.80 -5.92 -2.36
CA GLU A 39 5.87 -5.49 -3.77
C GLU A 39 4.72 -4.55 -4.12
N LYS A 40 3.49 -4.83 -3.66
CA LYS A 40 2.32 -3.96 -3.85
C LYS A 40 2.55 -2.57 -3.24
N LEU A 41 3.07 -2.51 -2.01
CA LEU A 41 3.35 -1.24 -1.33
C LEU A 41 4.48 -0.45 -2.04
N ILE A 42 5.56 -1.12 -2.44
CA ILE A 42 6.67 -0.50 -3.17
C ILE A 42 6.20 0.02 -4.53
N PHE A 43 5.43 -0.79 -5.26
CA PHE A 43 4.84 -0.35 -6.52
C PHE A 43 3.94 0.87 -6.32
N GLY A 44 3.14 0.91 -5.24
CA GLY A 44 2.34 2.07 -4.90
C GLY A 44 3.16 3.36 -4.74
N LEU A 45 4.36 3.28 -4.16
CA LEU A 45 5.28 4.41 -4.08
C LEU A 45 5.70 4.88 -5.48
N ASP A 46 6.13 3.94 -6.32
CA ASP A 46 6.54 4.21 -7.70
C ASP A 46 5.37 4.83 -8.51
N PHE A 47 4.15 4.33 -8.31
CA PHE A 47 2.92 4.83 -8.91
C PHE A 47 2.59 6.26 -8.47
N SER A 48 2.72 6.54 -7.17
CA SER A 48 2.44 7.87 -6.61
C SER A 48 3.45 8.93 -7.05
N LEU A 49 4.68 8.52 -7.33
CA LEU A 49 5.73 9.40 -7.81
C LEU A 49 5.68 9.61 -9.32
N LYS A 50 5.15 8.64 -10.09
CA LYS A 50 4.93 8.79 -11.54
C LYS A 50 4.10 10.03 -11.87
N SER A 51 3.00 10.27 -11.14
CA SER A 51 2.13 11.43 -11.41
C SER A 51 2.80 12.77 -11.12
N LYS A 52 3.80 12.79 -10.22
CA LYS A 52 4.50 14.02 -9.80
C LYS A 52 5.79 14.28 -10.59
N LEU A 53 6.55 13.22 -10.88
CA LEU A 53 7.93 13.29 -11.40
C LEU A 53 8.15 12.48 -12.67
N GLY A 54 7.17 11.67 -13.11
CA GLY A 54 7.30 10.72 -14.22
C GLY A 54 8.06 9.43 -13.87
N PHE A 55 8.88 9.44 -12.82
CA PHE A 55 9.71 8.31 -12.39
C PHE A 55 10.00 8.35 -10.88
N ASN A 56 10.49 7.23 -10.33
CA ASN A 56 11.04 7.15 -8.98
C ASN A 56 12.56 7.01 -9.01
N GLN A 57 13.27 7.82 -8.24
CA GLN A 57 14.73 7.76 -8.07
C GLN A 57 15.18 7.58 -6.61
N ILE A 58 14.23 7.37 -5.70
CA ILE A 58 14.49 7.19 -4.27
C ILE A 58 15.28 5.90 -4.08
N THR A 59 16.32 5.94 -3.25
CA THR A 59 17.19 4.77 -3.04
C THR A 59 16.49 3.69 -2.22
N SER A 60 16.94 2.43 -2.32
CA SER A 60 16.40 1.36 -1.48
C SER A 60 16.62 1.61 0.02
N LYS A 61 17.65 2.38 0.38
CA LYS A 61 17.91 2.80 1.76
C LYS A 61 16.79 3.72 2.25
N ASP A 62 16.47 4.75 1.47
CA ASP A 62 15.46 5.75 1.85
C ASP A 62 14.06 5.14 1.84
N VAL A 63 13.73 4.29 0.85
CA VAL A 63 12.46 3.53 0.85
C VAL A 63 12.40 2.57 2.05
N GLY A 64 13.52 1.96 2.41
CA GLY A 64 13.60 1.10 3.60
C GLY A 64 13.27 1.85 4.88
N VAL A 65 13.82 3.07 5.04
CA VAL A 65 13.45 3.97 6.14
C VAL A 65 11.97 4.33 6.08
N LEU A 66 11.47 4.71 4.90
CA LEU A 66 10.09 5.17 4.68
C LEU A 66 9.04 4.11 5.03
N PHE A 67 9.31 2.84 4.72
CA PHE A 67 8.35 1.74 4.94
C PHE A 67 8.68 0.86 6.14
N ASN A 68 9.74 1.18 6.88
CA ASN A 68 10.29 0.33 7.94
C ASN A 68 10.63 -1.09 7.42
N LEU A 69 11.31 -1.15 6.28
CA LEU A 69 11.79 -2.37 5.65
C LEU A 69 13.31 -2.35 5.57
N HIS A 70 13.93 -3.52 5.63
CA HIS A 70 15.37 -3.60 5.43
C HIS A 70 15.73 -3.20 3.98
N PRO A 71 16.75 -2.36 3.74
CA PRO A 71 17.09 -1.88 2.39
C PRO A 71 17.36 -2.99 1.37
N ASN A 72 17.96 -4.11 1.80
CA ASN A 72 18.19 -5.27 0.92
C ASN A 72 16.87 -5.86 0.42
N ILE A 73 15.89 -6.01 1.32
CA ILE A 73 14.56 -6.52 0.99
C ILE A 73 13.88 -5.60 -0.04
N VAL A 74 13.99 -4.29 0.14
CA VAL A 74 13.48 -3.32 -0.85
C VAL A 74 14.17 -3.48 -2.21
N GLY A 75 15.50 -3.64 -2.20
CA GLY A 75 16.27 -3.90 -3.41
C GLY A 75 15.80 -5.16 -4.14
N ASP A 76 15.54 -6.23 -3.41
CA ASP A 76 15.11 -7.50 -3.98
C ASP A 76 13.68 -7.43 -4.53
N TYR A 77 12.76 -6.75 -3.84
CA TYR A 77 11.41 -6.52 -4.38
C TYR A 77 11.41 -5.65 -5.62
N ARG A 78 12.25 -4.61 -5.70
CA ARG A 78 12.39 -3.82 -6.94
C ARG A 78 12.99 -4.63 -8.09
N LYS A 79 13.98 -5.50 -7.82
CA LYS A 79 14.48 -6.44 -8.83
C LYS A 79 13.39 -7.40 -9.29
N SER A 80 12.56 -7.89 -8.38
CA SER A 80 11.41 -8.74 -8.69
C SER A 80 10.41 -8.00 -9.60
N LEU A 81 10.02 -6.77 -9.25
CA LEU A 81 9.14 -5.93 -10.07
C LEU A 81 9.70 -5.64 -11.47
N LEU A 82 11.02 -5.47 -11.61
CA LEU A 82 11.70 -5.37 -12.91
C LEU A 82 11.60 -6.69 -13.70
N LYS A 83 11.88 -7.83 -13.04
CA LYS A 83 11.83 -9.16 -13.67
C LYS A 83 10.42 -9.49 -14.17
N LYS A 84 9.41 -9.15 -13.36
CA LYS A 84 7.98 -9.29 -13.66
C LYS A 84 7.44 -8.19 -14.59
N ARG A 85 8.32 -7.31 -15.11
CA ARG A 85 8.00 -6.24 -16.06
C ARG A 85 6.99 -5.20 -15.59
N TYR A 86 6.76 -5.07 -14.27
CA TYR A 86 5.96 -3.97 -13.70
C TYR A 86 6.73 -2.64 -13.72
N LEU A 87 8.06 -2.72 -13.69
CA LEU A 87 8.97 -1.58 -13.76
C LEU A 87 9.96 -1.74 -14.92
N THR A 88 10.48 -0.62 -15.41
CA THR A 88 11.74 -0.53 -16.16
C THR A 88 12.72 0.37 -15.41
N LYS A 89 14.02 0.24 -15.71
CA LYS A 89 15.07 0.99 -15.03
C LYS A 89 16.05 1.58 -16.03
N GLU A 90 16.31 2.89 -15.90
CA GLU A 90 17.35 3.60 -16.63
C GLU A 90 18.25 4.34 -15.63
N GLY A 91 19.51 3.90 -15.50
CA GLY A 91 20.42 4.41 -14.49
C GLY A 91 19.86 4.24 -13.06
N ARG A 92 19.55 5.35 -12.38
CA ARG A 92 18.95 5.36 -11.03
C ARG A 92 17.43 5.54 -11.03
N LYS A 93 16.80 5.70 -12.19
CA LYS A 93 15.37 5.99 -12.34
C LYS A 93 14.59 4.71 -12.61
N TYR A 94 13.47 4.55 -11.92
CA TYR A 94 12.48 3.49 -12.10
C TYR A 94 11.23 4.08 -12.74
N PHE A 95 10.74 3.46 -13.81
CA PHE A 95 9.55 3.87 -14.53
C PHE A 95 8.49 2.77 -14.47
N LEU A 96 7.22 3.14 -14.33
CA LEU A 96 6.12 2.18 -14.43
C LEU A 96 5.90 1.79 -15.89
N THR A 97 5.72 0.50 -16.12
CA THR A 97 5.20 0.00 -17.40
C THR A 97 3.68 -0.01 -17.39
N ASP A 98 3.04 -0.28 -18.53
CA ASP A 98 1.60 -0.51 -18.59
C ASP A 98 1.19 -1.97 -18.25
N HIS A 99 2.16 -2.83 -17.88
CA HIS A 99 1.90 -4.24 -17.62
C HIS A 99 0.82 -4.47 -16.54
N TYR A 100 0.81 -3.64 -15.50
CA TYR A 100 -0.17 -3.72 -14.42
C TYR A 100 -1.63 -3.51 -14.88
N LYS A 101 -1.84 -2.75 -15.96
CA LYS A 101 -3.19 -2.52 -16.53
C LYS A 101 -3.72 -3.75 -17.28
N THR A 102 -2.82 -4.66 -17.65
CA THR A 102 -3.12 -5.83 -18.48
C THR A 102 -3.02 -7.14 -17.71
N ALA A 103 -2.26 -7.18 -16.62
CA ALA A 103 -1.97 -8.39 -15.85
C ALA A 103 -3.22 -9.06 -15.23
N GLU A 104 -4.35 -8.35 -15.09
CA GLU A 104 -5.61 -8.90 -14.59
C GLU A 104 -6.69 -9.12 -15.67
N LYS A 105 -6.38 -8.99 -16.96
CA LYS A 105 -7.38 -9.17 -18.03
C LYS A 105 -7.76 -10.63 -18.33
N SER A 106 -7.35 -11.60 -17.50
CA SER A 106 -7.76 -13.00 -17.66
C SER A 106 -9.22 -13.20 -17.22
N GLU A 107 -10.07 -13.22 -18.25
CA GLU A 107 -11.30 -14.00 -18.48
C GLU A 107 -12.25 -14.30 -17.31
N GLU A 108 -13.51 -13.89 -17.53
CA GLU A 108 -14.73 -14.08 -16.73
C GLU A 108 -14.86 -13.20 -15.47
N ILE A 109 -15.94 -12.42 -15.39
CA ILE A 109 -16.31 -11.49 -14.30
C ILE A 109 -15.64 -10.08 -14.35
N GLN A 110 -15.76 -9.35 -15.48
CA GLN A 110 -15.28 -7.96 -15.56
C GLN A 110 -16.30 -6.88 -15.15
N GLU A 111 -17.59 -7.17 -15.05
CA GLU A 111 -18.62 -6.13 -14.94
C GLU A 111 -18.84 -5.56 -13.53
N ASN A 112 -18.38 -6.23 -12.46
CA ASN A 112 -18.63 -5.78 -11.08
C ASN A 112 -17.37 -5.71 -10.19
N LYS A 113 -16.17 -5.67 -10.78
CA LYS A 113 -14.92 -5.59 -10.01
C LYS A 113 -14.74 -4.16 -9.48
N ASP A 114 -14.48 -4.03 -8.19
CA ASP A 114 -14.20 -2.72 -7.58
C ASP A 114 -12.86 -2.17 -8.06
N ARG A 115 -12.92 -1.11 -8.87
CA ARG A 115 -11.74 -0.48 -9.49
C ARG A 115 -11.14 0.67 -8.68
N ARG A 116 -11.53 0.83 -7.42
CA ARG A 116 -11.04 1.96 -6.61
C ARG A 116 -9.61 1.68 -6.16
N ASN A 117 -8.76 2.68 -6.32
CA ASN A 117 -7.42 2.67 -5.74
C ASN A 117 -7.50 2.92 -4.24
N ILE A 118 -6.55 2.37 -3.49
CA ILE A 118 -6.42 2.67 -2.06
C ILE A 118 -5.36 3.74 -1.84
N LYS A 119 -5.56 4.57 -0.82
CA LYS A 119 -4.67 5.68 -0.47
C LYS A 119 -4.23 5.54 0.97
N ILE A 120 -2.91 5.52 1.17
CA ILE A 120 -2.26 5.32 2.47
C ILE A 120 -1.44 6.59 2.78
N PRO A 121 -1.77 7.34 3.83
CA PRO A 121 -1.02 8.53 4.21
C PRO A 121 0.28 8.17 4.93
N PHE A 122 1.17 9.16 5.08
CA PHE A 122 2.50 9.00 5.64
C PHE A 122 2.49 8.35 7.03
N GLU A 123 1.56 8.77 7.88
CA GLU A 123 1.37 8.29 9.25
C GLU A 123 1.10 6.79 9.32
N LEU A 124 0.58 6.20 8.24
CA LEU A 124 0.31 4.76 8.15
C LEU A 124 1.48 4.01 7.52
N TYR A 125 1.91 4.42 6.32
CA TYR A 125 2.93 3.62 5.62
C TYR A 125 4.30 3.68 6.30
N SER A 126 4.60 4.74 7.05
CA SER A 126 5.84 4.87 7.84
C SER A 126 5.76 4.27 9.25
N ASN A 127 4.57 3.89 9.70
CA ASN A 127 4.38 3.37 11.05
C ASN A 127 5.13 2.04 11.24
N LYS A 128 6.04 2.02 12.21
CA LYS A 128 6.88 0.85 12.53
C LYS A 128 6.11 -0.26 13.25
N ALA A 129 5.03 0.07 13.94
CA ALA A 129 4.16 -0.89 14.62
C ALA A 129 3.18 -1.60 13.67
N LEU A 130 3.13 -1.17 12.40
CA LEU A 130 2.26 -1.77 11.38
C LEU A 130 3.03 -2.63 10.41
N LYS A 131 2.53 -3.84 10.21
CA LYS A 131 2.90 -4.73 9.11
C LYS A 131 2.33 -4.20 7.80
N THR A 132 2.94 -4.58 6.68
CA THR A 132 2.48 -4.17 5.35
C THR A 132 1.03 -4.55 5.07
N GLY A 133 0.60 -5.75 5.48
CA GLY A 133 -0.81 -6.15 5.35
C GLY A 133 -1.78 -5.24 6.11
N GLU A 134 -1.41 -4.79 7.30
CA GLU A 134 -2.22 -3.84 8.09
C GLU A 134 -2.31 -2.47 7.40
N LYS A 135 -1.19 -1.99 6.83
CA LYS A 135 -1.13 -0.73 6.07
C LYS A 135 -2.07 -0.76 4.86
N LEU A 136 -2.05 -1.86 4.10
CA LEU A 136 -2.92 -2.08 2.94
C LEU A 136 -4.39 -2.18 3.35
N LEU A 137 -4.68 -2.95 4.41
CA LEU A 137 -6.04 -3.12 4.92
C LEU A 137 -6.63 -1.81 5.43
N TRP A 138 -5.84 -0.99 6.14
CA TRP A 138 -6.29 0.33 6.55
C TRP A 138 -6.62 1.21 5.34
N GLY A 139 -5.76 1.19 4.31
CA GLY A 139 -6.01 1.90 3.05
C GLY A 139 -7.29 1.46 2.36
N GLU A 140 -7.59 0.16 2.39
CA GLU A 140 -8.83 -0.42 1.88
C GLU A 140 -10.06 0.10 2.62
N TYR A 141 -10.05 0.07 3.96
CA TYR A 141 -11.14 0.60 4.76
C TYR A 141 -11.34 2.11 4.53
N ASN A 142 -10.24 2.86 4.48
CA ASN A 142 -10.26 4.29 4.28
C ASN A 142 -10.76 4.69 2.87
N SER A 143 -10.63 3.82 1.86
CA SER A 143 -11.10 4.09 0.50
C SER A 143 -12.61 4.34 0.41
N ILE A 144 -13.40 3.70 1.28
CA ILE A 144 -14.84 3.95 1.46
C ILE A 144 -15.05 4.94 2.60
N SER A 145 -14.45 4.64 3.76
CA SER A 145 -14.78 5.30 5.00
C SER A 145 -14.43 6.78 4.97
N LYS A 146 -13.21 7.12 4.51
CA LYS A 146 -12.67 8.49 4.54
C LYS A 146 -12.83 9.16 5.91
N GLY A 147 -12.85 8.38 7.00
CA GLY A 147 -13.08 8.86 8.36
C GLY A 147 -14.50 9.32 8.71
N VAL A 148 -15.46 9.14 7.80
CA VAL A 148 -16.84 9.61 7.96
C VAL A 148 -17.86 8.48 7.75
N LYS A 149 -17.72 7.73 6.65
CA LYS A 149 -18.64 6.66 6.27
C LYS A 149 -18.24 5.33 6.91
N GLU A 150 -19.22 4.47 7.12
CA GLU A 150 -18.96 3.09 7.55
C GLU A 150 -18.45 2.28 6.34
N TYR A 151 -17.33 1.61 6.50
CA TYR A 151 -16.98 0.46 5.69
C TYR A 151 -17.76 -0.75 6.24
N PHE A 152 -18.57 -1.40 5.40
CA PHE A 152 -19.45 -2.50 5.79
C PHE A 152 -19.33 -3.73 4.87
N ALA A 153 -18.30 -3.79 4.02
CA ALA A 153 -18.11 -4.93 3.14
C ALA A 153 -17.71 -6.20 3.94
N SER A 154 -18.03 -7.36 3.37
CA SER A 154 -17.70 -8.64 4.01
C SER A 154 -16.19 -8.87 4.10
N ARG A 155 -15.77 -9.76 5.00
CA ARG A 155 -14.34 -10.08 5.15
C ARG A 155 -13.83 -10.82 3.93
N GLU A 156 -14.68 -11.64 3.33
CA GLU A 156 -14.43 -12.43 2.12
C GLU A 156 -14.20 -11.51 0.93
N TYR A 157 -15.05 -10.48 0.78
CA TYR A 157 -14.83 -9.43 -0.22
C TYR A 157 -13.48 -8.72 -0.02
N THR A 158 -13.19 -8.31 1.22
CA THR A 158 -11.94 -7.62 1.57
C THR A 158 -10.72 -8.50 1.30
N ALA A 159 -10.80 -9.77 1.66
CA ALA A 159 -9.76 -10.78 1.47
C ALA A 159 -9.44 -10.98 -0.01
N ASN A 160 -10.47 -11.12 -0.85
CA ASN A 160 -10.33 -11.23 -2.30
C ASN A 160 -9.69 -9.97 -2.89
N ARG A 161 -10.12 -8.79 -2.45
CA ARG A 161 -9.60 -7.52 -2.96
C ARG A 161 -8.11 -7.32 -2.68
N LEU A 162 -7.63 -7.76 -1.52
CA LEU A 162 -6.22 -7.68 -1.14
C LEU A 162 -5.39 -8.90 -1.58
N ASN A 163 -6.06 -9.94 -2.11
CA ASN A 163 -5.52 -11.28 -2.35
C ASN A 163 -4.79 -11.84 -1.11
N VAL A 164 -5.54 -11.98 -0.02
CA VAL A 164 -5.09 -12.51 1.28
C VAL A 164 -6.16 -13.41 1.89
N SER A 165 -5.85 -14.12 2.98
CA SER A 165 -6.84 -14.94 3.66
C SER A 165 -7.81 -14.12 4.53
N VAL A 166 -9.00 -14.67 4.78
CA VAL A 166 -10.03 -14.07 5.66
C VAL A 166 -9.53 -13.93 7.11
N GLU A 167 -8.68 -14.85 7.55
CA GLU A 167 -8.01 -14.82 8.85
C GLU A 167 -7.04 -13.64 8.93
N SER A 168 -6.28 -13.39 7.86
CA SER A 168 -5.37 -12.25 7.79
C SER A 168 -6.14 -10.93 7.93
N VAL A 169 -7.25 -10.78 7.21
CA VAL A 169 -8.16 -9.63 7.38
C VAL A 169 -8.63 -9.51 8.81
N THR A 170 -9.05 -10.62 9.44
CA THR A 170 -9.52 -10.61 10.83
C THR A 170 -8.44 -10.19 11.82
N ASN A 171 -7.24 -10.76 11.72
CA ASN A 171 -6.14 -10.48 12.62
C ASN A 171 -5.65 -9.04 12.48
N TRP A 172 -5.51 -8.55 11.24
CA TRP A 172 -5.11 -7.17 10.99
C TRP A 172 -6.19 -6.18 11.42
N THR A 173 -7.48 -6.49 11.24
CA THR A 173 -8.56 -5.63 11.75
C THR A 173 -8.49 -5.46 13.25
N LYS A 174 -8.33 -6.57 14.00
CA LYS A 174 -8.19 -6.51 15.46
C LYS A 174 -6.98 -5.68 15.87
N SER A 175 -5.83 -5.92 15.25
CA SER A 175 -4.61 -5.19 15.58
C SER A 175 -4.69 -3.69 15.23
N LEU A 176 -5.32 -3.32 14.12
CA LEU A 176 -5.59 -1.92 13.77
C LEU A 176 -6.51 -1.25 14.79
N ASN A 177 -7.53 -1.96 15.29
CA ASN A 177 -8.43 -1.46 16.33
C ASN A 177 -7.69 -1.25 17.67
N GLU A 178 -6.90 -2.23 18.11
CA GLU A 178 -6.06 -2.16 19.32
C GLU A 178 -5.07 -0.99 19.26
N LYS A 179 -4.58 -0.65 18.06
CA LYS A 179 -3.68 0.50 17.82
C LYS A 179 -4.40 1.83 17.69
N GLY A 180 -5.72 1.89 17.92
CA GLY A 180 -6.51 3.13 17.88
C GLY A 180 -6.68 3.72 16.47
N LEU A 181 -6.54 2.91 15.41
CA LEU A 181 -6.60 3.39 14.03
C LEU A 181 -8.03 3.45 13.46
N PHE A 182 -9.03 3.13 14.28
CA PHE A 182 -10.45 3.26 13.97
C PHE A 182 -11.11 4.26 14.92
N LYS A 183 -11.90 5.17 14.34
CA LYS A 183 -12.83 6.02 15.08
C LYS A 183 -14.04 5.22 15.56
N LYS A 184 -14.46 4.23 14.77
CA LYS A 184 -15.60 3.35 15.07
C LYS A 184 -15.26 1.92 14.65
N TYR A 185 -15.51 0.97 15.54
CA TYR A 185 -15.41 -0.46 15.28
C TYR A 185 -16.59 -1.17 15.95
N GLU A 186 -17.57 -1.60 15.15
CA GLU A 186 -18.72 -2.35 15.63
C GLU A 186 -18.84 -3.67 14.89
N VAL A 187 -19.12 -4.74 15.62
CA VAL A 187 -19.50 -6.03 15.06
C VAL A 187 -21.01 -6.15 15.19
N VAL A 188 -21.71 -6.06 14.07
CA VAL A 188 -23.16 -6.23 14.03
C VAL A 188 -23.45 -7.69 13.72
N THR A 189 -24.15 -8.35 14.65
CA THR A 189 -24.61 -9.73 14.52
C THR A 189 -26.12 -9.74 14.36
N GLY A 190 -26.61 -10.26 13.23
CA GLY A 190 -28.03 -10.48 12.95
C GLY A 190 -28.27 -11.83 12.28
N TYR A 191 -29.53 -12.14 11.96
CA TYR A 191 -29.89 -13.37 11.25
C TYR A 191 -29.13 -13.42 9.91
N TYR A 192 -28.27 -14.43 9.74
CA TYR A 192 -27.35 -14.60 8.60
C TYR A 192 -26.40 -13.44 8.27
N THR A 193 -26.15 -12.51 9.20
CA THR A 193 -25.24 -11.37 8.95
C THR A 193 -24.26 -11.19 10.11
N HIS A 194 -22.97 -11.37 9.82
CA HIS A 194 -21.86 -10.97 10.70
C HIS A 194 -21.03 -9.93 9.94
N GLN A 195 -21.36 -8.65 10.13
CA GLN A 195 -20.70 -7.56 9.42
C GLN A 195 -19.96 -6.65 10.40
N ARG A 196 -18.78 -6.19 9.96
CA ARG A 196 -18.01 -5.19 10.70
C ARG A 196 -18.31 -3.83 10.11
N LYS A 197 -18.64 -2.87 10.96
CA LYS A 197 -18.77 -1.46 10.60
C LYS A 197 -17.55 -0.72 11.11
N ILE A 198 -16.76 -0.19 10.18
CA ILE A 198 -15.48 0.44 10.47
C ILE A 198 -15.50 1.89 9.98
N ILE A 199 -15.13 2.83 10.85
CA ILE A 199 -14.77 4.19 10.45
C ILE A 199 -13.29 4.38 10.78
N THR A 200 -12.46 4.68 9.79
CA THR A 200 -11.03 4.92 9.98
C THR A 200 -10.78 6.24 10.72
N CYS A 201 -9.64 6.37 11.40
CA CYS A 201 -9.21 7.69 11.87
C CYS A 201 -8.86 8.61 10.68
N HIS A 202 -8.87 9.92 10.92
CA HIS A 202 -8.42 10.91 9.95
C HIS A 202 -7.04 11.43 10.37
N PHE A 203 -6.12 11.51 9.41
CA PHE A 203 -4.83 12.17 9.59
C PHE A 203 -4.93 13.50 8.88
N ASP A 204 -5.32 14.54 9.63
CA ASP A 204 -5.34 15.90 9.10
C ASP A 204 -3.93 16.26 8.64
N LYS A 205 -3.81 16.76 7.42
CA LYS A 205 -2.60 17.44 6.95
C LYS A 205 -2.41 18.70 7.80
N LYS A 206 -1.65 18.61 8.88
CA LYS A 206 -1.06 19.81 9.50
C LYS A 206 0.01 20.41 8.59
#